data_AF-A0A183MS07-F1
#
_entry.id   AF-A0A183MS07-F1
#
_cell.length_a   1.000
_cell.length_b   1.000
_cell.length_c   1.000
_cell.angle_alpha   90.00
_cell.angle_beta   90.00
_cell.angle_gamma   90.00
#
_symmetry.space_group_name_H-M   'P 1'
#
loop_
_entity.id
_entity.type
_entity.pdbx_description
1 polymer ?
#
loop_
_entity_poly.entity_id
_entity_poly.type
_entity_poly.pdbx_seq_one_letter_code
_entity_poly.pdbx_strand_id
1 'polypeptide(L)'
;MKKRFGGDRIQMYLAVISLVLYIFTKISVNLYSGSLFLAEALEWNTWLSIIIILSITTLITVTGFIKVGGFQGLLDAYGGAIAEVNISSREGGNLLNTMILTAKEKNITSLLQLSNEPTIDSRLRCSLPSRKAFRLLREINDPDMPWLGFLLGQTPSSIWYWCADQMMVQRTLAAKSLSHAQGATLMTGIIKQIPIFIMVIPGMISRVLYPNEIGCFPGSDCLKICGHRNGCSNMAYPKLVIDLMPSGLRGLMLTVMLAALISDLTSIFNSASTLFTVDIYQKWRRNAQNIELMIVGR
;
A
#
# COMPACT_ATOMS: atom_id res chain seq x y z
N MET A 1 1.40 31.46 -2.44
CA MET A 1 0.36 32.08 -1.57
C MET A 1 0.58 33.58 -1.38
N LYS A 2 1.73 34.03 -0.87
CA LYS A 2 2.04 35.46 -0.65
C LYS A 2 1.72 36.39 -1.83
N LYS A 3 2.19 36.03 -3.03
CA LYS A 3 1.93 36.82 -4.27
C LYS A 3 0.46 36.87 -4.68
N ARG A 4 -0.35 35.85 -4.33
CA ARG A 4 -1.74 35.71 -4.80
C ARG A 4 -2.76 36.33 -3.85
N PHE A 5 -2.64 36.06 -2.56
CA PHE A 5 -3.64 36.46 -1.56
C PHE A 5 -3.26 37.71 -0.77
N GLY A 6 -2.00 38.14 -0.84
CA GLY A 6 -1.50 39.25 -0.04
C GLY A 6 -1.40 38.87 1.45
N GLY A 7 -0.23 39.08 2.04
CA GLY A 7 0.01 38.84 3.46
C GLY A 7 0.60 37.48 3.82
N ASP A 8 1.20 37.43 5.00
CA ASP A 8 2.02 36.30 5.45
C ASP A 8 1.24 35.28 6.29
N ARG A 9 0.04 35.64 6.78
CA ARG A 9 -0.78 34.83 7.71
C ARG A 9 -1.23 33.49 7.11
N ILE A 10 -1.77 33.51 5.89
CA ILE A 10 -2.29 32.29 5.23
C ILE A 10 -1.15 31.32 4.90
N GLN A 11 0.00 31.83 4.46
CA GLN A 11 1.17 31.01 4.19
C GLN A 11 1.71 30.37 5.47
N MET A 12 1.79 31.11 6.57
CA MET A 12 2.18 30.57 7.88
C MET A 12 1.22 29.46 8.33
N TYR A 13 -0.08 29.71 8.25
CA TYR A 13 -1.11 28.74 8.63
C TYR A 13 -0.99 27.44 7.84
N LEU A 14 -0.88 27.54 6.51
CA LEU A 14 -0.73 26.37 5.64
C LEU A 14 0.59 25.64 5.85
N ALA A 15 1.68 26.38 6.10
CA ALA A 15 2.98 25.79 6.39
C ALA A 15 2.95 24.98 7.68
N VAL A 16 2.40 25.54 8.76
CA VAL A 16 2.25 24.85 10.05
C VAL A 16 1.38 23.61 9.91
N ILE A 17 0.22 23.71 9.24
CA ILE A 17 -0.64 22.54 9.00
C ILE A 17 0.07 21.47 8.20
N SER A 18 0.80 21.86 7.14
CA SER A 18 1.50 20.90 6.28
C SER A 18 2.63 20.20 7.03
N LEU A 19 3.36 20.90 7.90
CA LEU A 19 4.37 20.30 8.78
C LEU A 19 3.76 19.28 9.73
N VAL A 20 2.66 19.64 10.40
CA VAL A 20 1.94 18.73 11.30
C VAL A 20 1.45 17.51 10.53
N LEU A 21 0.85 17.71 9.35
CA LEU A 21 0.39 16.62 8.50
C LEU A 21 1.55 15.73 8.04
N TYR A 22 2.72 16.27 7.69
CA TYR A 22 3.87 15.46 7.28
C TYR A 22 4.33 14.51 8.37
N ILE A 23 4.31 14.95 9.64
CA ILE A 23 4.64 14.10 10.79
C ILE A 23 3.65 12.94 10.91
N PHE A 24 2.36 13.25 11.02
CA PHE A 24 1.35 12.23 11.34
C PHE A 24 0.96 11.33 10.17
N THR A 25 1.09 11.82 8.93
CA THR A 25 0.64 11.06 7.75
C THR A 25 1.80 10.46 7.00
N LYS A 26 2.78 11.25 6.56
CA LYS A 26 3.85 10.74 5.68
C LYS A 26 4.93 9.99 6.45
N ILE A 27 5.47 10.60 7.50
CA ILE A 27 6.54 10.00 8.29
C ILE A 27 6.03 8.74 9.00
N SER A 28 4.88 8.82 9.68
CA SER A 28 4.29 7.66 10.36
C SER A 28 3.97 6.49 9.41
N VAL A 29 3.38 6.74 8.24
CA VAL A 29 3.03 5.67 7.29
C VAL A 29 4.29 5.06 6.66
N ASN A 30 5.30 5.87 6.33
CA ASN A 30 6.57 5.35 5.82
C ASN A 30 7.29 4.52 6.88
N LEU A 31 7.35 4.98 8.14
CA LEU A 31 7.97 4.21 9.23
C LEU A 31 7.21 2.92 9.52
N TYR A 32 5.88 2.95 9.52
CA TYR A 32 5.05 1.75 9.70
C TYR A 32 5.32 0.72 8.60
N SER A 33 5.24 1.15 7.33
CA SER A 33 5.51 0.28 6.18
C SER A 33 6.93 -0.27 6.26
N GLY A 34 7.90 0.57 6.62
CA GLY A 34 9.29 0.17 6.79
C GLY A 34 9.53 -0.85 7.89
N SER A 35 8.89 -0.69 9.05
CA SER A 35 8.98 -1.64 10.15
C SER A 35 8.46 -3.03 9.76
N LEU A 36 7.42 -3.08 8.93
CA LEU A 36 6.82 -4.32 8.45
C LEU A 36 7.78 -5.13 7.57
N PHE A 37 8.53 -4.45 6.70
CA PHE A 37 9.54 -5.09 5.86
C PHE A 37 10.81 -5.40 6.63
N LEU A 38 11.27 -4.49 7.50
CA LEU A 38 12.47 -4.66 8.32
C LEU A 38 12.41 -5.88 9.24
N ALA A 39 11.22 -6.17 9.77
CA ALA A 39 10.99 -7.36 10.58
C ALA A 39 11.36 -8.66 9.87
N GLU A 40 11.47 -8.65 8.53
CA GLU A 40 11.58 -9.84 7.70
C GLU A 40 12.94 -10.00 6.98
N ALA A 41 13.95 -9.15 7.27
CA ALA A 41 14.81 -8.59 6.20
C ALA A 41 16.33 -8.90 6.01
N LEU A 42 17.16 -8.39 6.92
CA LEU A 42 18.51 -7.82 6.68
C LEU A 42 19.53 -8.77 5.96
N GLU A 43 20.46 -8.45 5.01
CA GLU A 43 21.21 -7.23 4.60
C GLU A 43 21.88 -7.40 3.17
N TRP A 44 21.86 -6.39 2.25
CA TRP A 44 22.95 -5.94 1.32
C TRP A 44 22.59 -4.95 0.17
N ASN A 45 23.59 -4.10 -0.16
CA ASN A 45 23.78 -3.00 -1.17
C ASN A 45 22.62 -2.46 -2.05
N THR A 46 22.48 -1.12 -2.05
CA THR A 46 21.34 -0.27 -2.43
C THR A 46 21.09 0.03 -3.93
N TRP A 47 22.11 0.23 -4.76
CA TRP A 47 21.89 0.73 -6.14
C TRP A 47 21.62 -0.39 -7.17
N LEU A 48 22.37 -1.49 -7.07
CA LEU A 48 22.14 -2.73 -7.81
C LEU A 48 20.74 -3.28 -7.51
N SER A 49 20.38 -3.18 -6.24
CA SER A 49 19.10 -3.48 -5.63
C SER A 49 17.88 -2.86 -6.33
N ILE A 50 17.86 -1.55 -6.61
CA ILE A 50 16.69 -0.89 -7.23
C ILE A 50 16.40 -1.48 -8.62
N ILE A 51 17.44 -1.65 -9.43
CA ILE A 51 17.32 -2.21 -10.79
C ILE A 51 16.88 -3.68 -10.72
N ILE A 52 17.41 -4.42 -9.76
CA ILE A 52 17.08 -5.82 -9.58
C ILE A 52 15.67 -6.01 -9.01
N ILE A 53 15.17 -5.18 -8.08
CA ILE A 53 13.77 -5.26 -7.62
C ILE A 53 12.81 -5.03 -8.77
N LEU A 54 13.05 -4.00 -9.59
CA LEU A 54 12.15 -3.73 -10.71
C LEU A 54 12.15 -4.92 -11.67
N SER A 55 13.31 -5.53 -11.90
CA SER A 55 13.47 -6.71 -12.75
C SER A 55 12.82 -7.97 -12.14
N ILE A 56 13.07 -8.29 -10.87
CA ILE A 56 12.51 -9.44 -10.15
C ILE A 56 11.01 -9.29 -9.97
N THR A 57 10.52 -8.12 -9.57
CA THR A 57 9.08 -7.87 -9.39
C THR A 57 8.37 -8.10 -10.71
N THR A 58 8.94 -7.60 -11.81
CA THR A 58 8.42 -7.86 -13.16
C THR A 58 8.51 -9.34 -13.53
N LEU A 59 9.59 -10.02 -13.17
CA LEU A 59 9.76 -11.45 -13.46
C LEU A 59 8.81 -12.33 -12.63
N ILE A 60 8.56 -12.00 -11.37
CA ILE A 60 7.61 -12.68 -10.48
C ILE A 60 6.18 -12.39 -10.90
N THR A 61 5.84 -11.17 -11.32
CA THR A 61 4.52 -10.91 -11.89
C THR A 61 4.32 -11.70 -13.18
N VAL A 62 5.31 -11.75 -14.07
CA VAL A 62 5.20 -12.52 -15.32
C VAL A 62 5.13 -14.02 -15.05
N THR A 63 6.03 -14.58 -14.24
CA THR A 63 6.04 -16.02 -13.92
C THR A 63 4.83 -16.43 -13.09
N GLY A 64 4.39 -15.60 -12.13
CA GLY A 64 3.16 -15.78 -11.38
C GLY A 64 1.94 -15.72 -12.28
N PHE A 65 1.88 -14.78 -13.22
CA PHE A 65 0.79 -14.65 -14.19
C PHE A 65 0.73 -15.85 -15.15
N ILE A 66 1.88 -16.35 -15.61
CA ILE A 66 1.95 -17.58 -16.43
C ILE A 66 1.49 -18.79 -15.62
N LYS A 67 1.97 -18.96 -14.39
CA LYS A 67 1.62 -20.08 -13.50
C LYS A 67 0.15 -20.10 -13.13
N VAL A 68 -0.46 -18.93 -12.99
CA VAL A 68 -1.88 -18.76 -12.70
C VAL A 68 -2.75 -18.93 -13.97
N GLY A 69 -2.17 -19.04 -15.17
CA GLY A 69 -2.91 -19.25 -16.42
C GLY A 69 -3.39 -17.95 -17.09
N GLY A 70 -2.67 -16.85 -16.86
CA GLY A 70 -2.97 -15.53 -17.39
C GLY A 70 -4.10 -14.82 -16.65
N PHE A 71 -4.70 -13.81 -17.29
CA PHE A 71 -5.78 -13.04 -16.69
C PHE A 71 -7.00 -13.92 -16.41
N GLN A 72 -7.31 -14.82 -17.33
CA GLN A 72 -8.47 -15.71 -17.20
C GLN A 72 -8.27 -16.72 -16.08
N GLY A 73 -7.09 -17.35 -16.00
CA GLY A 73 -6.75 -18.21 -14.88
C GLY A 73 -6.63 -17.46 -13.55
N LEU A 74 -6.28 -16.18 -13.54
CA LEU A 74 -6.33 -15.34 -12.33
C LEU A 74 -7.77 -15.10 -11.88
N LEU A 75 -8.70 -14.86 -12.80
CA LEU A 75 -10.12 -14.70 -12.47
C LEU A 75 -10.71 -16.01 -11.92
N ASP A 76 -10.38 -17.14 -12.54
CA ASP A 76 -10.87 -18.46 -12.13
C ASP A 76 -10.24 -18.90 -10.79
N ALA A 77 -8.92 -18.77 -10.64
CA ALA A 77 -8.20 -19.09 -9.41
C ALA A 77 -8.57 -18.13 -8.28
N TYR A 78 -8.79 -16.84 -8.56
CA TYR A 78 -9.28 -15.92 -7.54
C TYR A 78 -10.68 -16.31 -7.10
N GLY A 79 -11.56 -16.80 -7.98
CA GLY A 79 -12.89 -17.31 -7.60
C GLY A 79 -12.86 -18.62 -6.79
N GLY A 80 -11.84 -19.46 -7.01
CA GLY A 80 -11.67 -20.78 -6.39
C GLY A 80 -10.65 -20.86 -5.25
N ALA A 81 -10.02 -19.75 -4.87
CA ALA A 81 -9.02 -19.70 -3.80
C ALA A 81 -9.67 -19.94 -2.44
N ILE A 82 -9.84 -21.21 -2.08
CA ILE A 82 -10.29 -21.67 -0.77
C ILE A 82 -9.04 -22.28 -0.12
N ALA A 83 -8.80 -22.00 1.17
CA ALA A 83 -7.71 -22.66 1.87
C ALA A 83 -7.91 -24.17 1.87
N GLU A 84 -6.85 -24.91 1.56
CA GLU A 84 -6.88 -26.37 1.62
C GLU A 84 -7.14 -26.80 3.07
N VAL A 85 -8.24 -27.52 3.27
CA VAL A 85 -8.55 -28.16 4.55
C VAL A 85 -7.83 -29.50 4.58
N ASN A 86 -6.80 -29.61 5.43
CA ASN A 86 -6.08 -30.87 5.58
C ASN A 86 -6.98 -31.93 6.26
N ILE A 87 -7.58 -32.80 5.44
CA ILE A 87 -8.53 -33.86 5.85
C ILE A 87 -7.88 -34.88 6.79
N SER A 88 -6.56 -35.06 6.70
CA SER A 88 -5.81 -35.98 7.56
C SER A 88 -5.60 -35.45 8.99
N SER A 89 -5.80 -34.15 9.21
CA SER A 89 -5.71 -33.55 10.54
C SER A 89 -7.03 -33.70 11.30
N ARG A 90 -6.96 -33.96 12.61
CA ARG A 90 -8.16 -34.09 13.49
C ARG A 90 -9.02 -32.83 13.48
N GLU A 91 -8.40 -31.66 13.32
CA GLU A 91 -9.09 -30.38 13.20
C GLU A 91 -9.79 -30.22 11.83
N GLY A 92 -9.12 -30.58 10.73
CA GLY A 92 -9.69 -30.49 9.38
C GLY A 92 -10.83 -31.49 9.14
N GLY A 93 -10.73 -32.71 9.69
CA GLY A 93 -11.81 -33.69 9.64
C GLY A 93 -13.05 -33.26 10.42
N ASN A 94 -12.88 -32.63 11.59
CA ASN A 94 -13.98 -32.06 12.37
C ASN A 94 -14.64 -30.89 11.63
N LEU A 95 -13.85 -30.02 10.99
CA LEU A 95 -14.37 -28.91 10.17
C LEU A 95 -15.22 -29.42 9.00
N LEU A 96 -14.78 -30.47 8.30
CA LEU A 96 -15.54 -31.05 7.19
C LEU A 96 -16.86 -31.66 7.67
N ASN A 97 -16.85 -32.36 8.80
CA ASN A 97 -18.08 -32.91 9.38
C ASN A 97 -19.06 -31.81 9.82
N THR A 98 -18.59 -30.74 10.46
CA THR A 98 -19.48 -29.62 10.85
C THR A 98 -20.02 -28.89 9.62
N MET A 99 -19.23 -28.75 8.56
CA MET A 99 -19.68 -28.18 7.28
C MET A 99 -20.76 -29.04 6.62
N ILE A 100 -20.57 -30.36 6.52
CA ILE A 100 -21.52 -31.28 5.89
C ILE A 100 -22.83 -31.35 6.69
N LEU A 101 -22.74 -31.42 8.02
CA LEU A 101 -23.91 -31.48 8.90
C LEU A 101 -24.71 -30.17 8.81
N THR A 102 -24.05 -29.01 8.90
CA THR A 102 -24.72 -27.70 8.82
C THR A 102 -25.32 -27.46 7.42
N ALA A 103 -24.63 -27.86 6.35
CA ALA A 103 -25.14 -27.74 4.99
C ALA A 103 -26.39 -28.59 4.76
N LYS A 104 -26.40 -29.82 5.30
CA LYS A 104 -27.53 -30.74 5.20
C LYS A 104 -28.72 -30.32 6.06
N GLU A 105 -28.46 -29.81 7.27
CA GLU A 105 -29.49 -29.36 8.20
C GLU A 105 -30.22 -28.11 7.70
N LYS A 106 -29.49 -27.16 7.12
CA LYS A 106 -30.04 -25.89 6.62
C LYS A 106 -30.34 -25.86 5.12
N ASN A 107 -30.14 -26.99 4.42
CA ASN A 107 -30.27 -27.11 2.95
C ASN A 107 -29.51 -26.01 2.18
N ILE A 108 -28.30 -25.69 2.65
CA ILE A 108 -27.46 -24.64 2.08
C ILE A 108 -26.62 -25.24 0.95
N THR A 109 -26.81 -24.75 -0.27
CA THR A 109 -26.08 -25.21 -1.46
C THR A 109 -24.86 -24.36 -1.80
N SER A 110 -24.74 -23.16 -1.22
CA SER A 110 -23.62 -22.26 -1.48
C SER A 110 -22.62 -22.17 -0.33
N LEU A 111 -21.34 -22.37 -0.63
CA LEU A 111 -20.21 -22.24 0.30
C LEU A 111 -20.19 -20.88 1.03
N LEU A 112 -20.71 -19.83 0.40
CA LEU A 112 -20.76 -18.48 0.96
C LEU A 112 -21.83 -18.33 2.06
N GLN A 113 -22.99 -18.95 1.89
CA GLN A 113 -24.03 -18.98 2.93
C GLN A 113 -23.60 -19.88 4.09
N LEU A 114 -22.94 -20.99 3.78
CA LEU A 114 -22.41 -21.93 4.76
C LEU A 114 -21.31 -21.26 5.60
N SER A 115 -20.40 -20.57 4.94
CA SER A 115 -19.39 -19.72 5.57
C SER A 115 -20.00 -18.70 6.54
N ASN A 116 -21.16 -18.10 6.23
CA ASN A 116 -21.80 -17.08 7.10
C ASN A 116 -22.51 -17.64 8.35
N GLU A 117 -22.53 -18.95 8.56
CA GLU A 117 -23.10 -19.58 9.76
C GLU A 117 -22.13 -19.55 10.96
N PRO A 118 -22.58 -19.19 12.17
CA PRO A 118 -21.72 -19.04 13.35
C PRO A 118 -21.18 -20.37 13.88
N THR A 119 -21.73 -21.50 13.41
CA THR A 119 -21.30 -22.86 13.78
C THR A 119 -20.03 -23.31 13.03
N ILE A 120 -19.63 -22.60 11.98
CA ILE A 120 -18.52 -22.95 11.11
C ILE A 120 -17.31 -22.06 11.42
N ASP A 121 -16.13 -22.68 11.47
CA ASP A 121 -14.88 -21.99 11.79
C ASP A 121 -14.66 -20.81 10.83
N SER A 122 -14.28 -19.66 11.41
CA SER A 122 -14.08 -18.42 10.68
C SER A 122 -12.95 -18.50 9.67
N ARG A 123 -12.06 -19.51 9.77
CA ARG A 123 -11.05 -19.82 8.75
C ARG A 123 -11.65 -20.06 7.36
N LEU A 124 -12.85 -20.66 7.27
CA LEU A 124 -13.53 -20.85 5.98
C LEU A 124 -14.04 -19.52 5.41
N ARG A 125 -14.56 -18.62 6.26
CA ARG A 125 -14.95 -17.25 5.87
C ARG A 125 -13.77 -16.47 5.32
N CYS A 126 -12.64 -16.56 6.01
CA CYS A 126 -11.40 -15.89 5.64
C CYS A 126 -10.76 -16.51 4.40
N SER A 127 -11.10 -17.74 4.05
CA SER A 127 -10.58 -18.36 2.84
C SER A 127 -11.23 -17.77 1.59
N LEU A 128 -12.53 -17.46 1.64
CA LEU A 128 -13.29 -17.07 0.45
C LEU A 128 -12.94 -15.67 -0.08
N PRO A 129 -12.90 -15.48 -1.41
CA PRO A 129 -12.62 -14.19 -2.05
C PRO A 129 -13.83 -13.27 -1.96
N SER A 130 -13.58 -11.96 -1.83
CA SER A 130 -14.67 -10.99 -1.78
C SER A 130 -15.35 -10.86 -3.15
N ARG A 131 -16.68 -10.92 -3.19
CA ARG A 131 -17.49 -10.66 -4.40
C ARG A 131 -17.28 -9.26 -4.99
N LYS A 132 -16.69 -8.35 -4.21
CA LYS A 132 -16.43 -6.95 -4.61
C LYS A 132 -15.03 -6.75 -5.18
N ALA A 133 -14.18 -7.77 -5.21
CA ALA A 133 -12.76 -7.64 -5.58
C ALA A 133 -12.54 -7.08 -6.99
N PHE A 134 -13.35 -7.50 -7.97
CA PHE A 134 -13.24 -7.04 -9.37
C PHE A 134 -14.15 -5.85 -9.72
N ARG A 135 -14.83 -5.27 -8.72
CA ARG A 135 -15.66 -4.08 -8.93
C ARG A 135 -14.81 -2.83 -8.63
N LEU A 136 -14.32 -2.19 -9.69
CA LEU A 136 -13.53 -0.95 -9.62
C LEU A 136 -14.28 0.20 -8.92
N LEU A 137 -15.55 0.40 -9.29
CA LEU A 137 -16.46 1.32 -8.61
C LEU A 137 -17.45 0.49 -7.82
N ARG A 138 -17.37 0.57 -6.48
CA ARG A 138 -18.29 -0.16 -5.59
C ARG A 138 -19.61 0.59 -5.44
N GLU A 139 -20.61 -0.08 -4.85
CA GLU A 139 -21.91 0.51 -4.58
C GLU A 139 -21.82 1.69 -3.61
N ILE A 140 -22.82 2.58 -3.64
CA ILE A 140 -22.83 3.80 -2.81
C ILE A 140 -22.93 3.50 -1.30
N ASN A 141 -23.48 2.34 -0.95
CA ASN A 141 -23.67 1.87 0.42
C ASN A 141 -22.48 1.01 0.91
N ASP A 142 -21.39 0.93 0.14
CA ASP A 142 -20.21 0.17 0.57
C ASP A 142 -19.56 0.87 1.77
N PRO A 143 -19.34 0.17 2.91
CA PRO A 143 -18.79 0.79 4.11
C PRO A 143 -17.31 1.16 3.97
N ASP A 144 -16.57 0.51 3.06
CA ASP A 144 -15.12 0.74 2.91
C ASP A 144 -14.85 1.79 1.82
N MET A 145 -15.47 1.64 0.65
CA MET A 145 -15.07 2.40 -0.54
C MET A 145 -16.26 2.70 -1.45
N PRO A 146 -17.19 3.57 -1.01
CA PRO A 146 -18.33 3.97 -1.84
C PRO A 146 -17.85 4.76 -3.05
N TRP A 147 -18.36 4.46 -4.26
CA TRP A 147 -17.85 5.11 -5.49
C TRP A 147 -17.93 6.64 -5.45
N LEU A 148 -19.00 7.20 -4.85
CA LEU A 148 -19.21 8.64 -4.78
C LEU A 148 -18.17 9.29 -3.85
N GLY A 149 -17.94 8.67 -2.68
CA GLY A 149 -16.91 9.10 -1.75
C GLY A 149 -15.50 8.96 -2.34
N PHE A 150 -15.27 7.90 -3.13
CA PHE A 150 -14.03 7.73 -3.85
C PHE A 150 -13.80 8.85 -4.87
N LEU A 151 -14.75 9.12 -5.78
CA LEU A 151 -14.56 10.16 -6.80
C LEU A 151 -14.46 11.56 -6.20
N LEU A 152 -15.35 11.92 -5.28
CA LEU A 152 -15.38 13.25 -4.67
C LEU A 152 -14.29 13.47 -3.62
N GLY A 153 -13.80 12.42 -2.97
CA GLY A 153 -12.70 12.49 -2.00
C GLY A 153 -11.32 12.37 -2.64
N GLN A 154 -11.14 11.38 -3.53
CA GLN A 154 -9.85 11.08 -4.15
C GLN A 154 -9.44 12.15 -5.17
N THR A 155 -10.39 12.74 -5.90
CA THR A 155 -10.06 13.75 -6.94
C THR A 155 -9.43 15.02 -6.32
N PRO A 156 -10.04 15.68 -5.30
CA PRO A 156 -9.42 16.82 -4.64
C PRO A 156 -8.11 16.46 -3.93
N SER A 157 -8.05 15.28 -3.29
CA SER A 157 -6.83 14.79 -2.64
C SER A 157 -5.68 14.64 -3.65
N SER A 158 -5.98 14.12 -4.83
CA SER A 158 -4.99 13.98 -5.91
C SER A 158 -4.52 15.34 -6.43
N ILE A 159 -5.43 16.30 -6.63
CA ILE A 159 -5.06 17.66 -7.03
C ILE A 159 -4.16 18.30 -5.98
N TRP A 160 -4.49 18.16 -4.69
CA TRP A 160 -3.66 18.66 -3.61
C TRP A 160 -2.26 18.01 -3.63
N TYR A 161 -2.19 16.69 -3.70
CA TYR A 161 -0.92 15.94 -3.71
C TYR A 161 0.00 16.36 -4.88
N TRP A 162 -0.55 16.63 -6.06
CA TRP A 162 0.27 16.95 -7.23
C TRP A 162 0.56 18.43 -7.41
N CYS A 163 -0.34 19.32 -6.98
CA CYS A 163 -0.27 20.74 -7.28
C CYS A 163 0.07 21.60 -6.06
N ALA A 164 -0.16 21.11 -4.84
CA ALA A 164 0.02 21.88 -3.60
C ALA A 164 1.05 21.26 -2.65
N ASP A 165 1.32 19.95 -2.77
CA ASP A 165 2.34 19.29 -1.97
C ASP A 165 3.75 19.76 -2.34
N GLN A 166 4.48 20.24 -1.35
CA GLN A 166 5.81 20.79 -1.55
C GLN A 166 6.79 19.77 -2.14
N MET A 167 6.65 18.48 -1.81
CA MET A 167 7.56 17.45 -2.31
C MET A 167 7.45 17.29 -3.84
N MET A 168 6.24 17.43 -4.38
CA MET A 168 5.98 17.27 -5.81
C MET A 168 6.27 18.56 -6.56
N VAL A 169 5.87 19.70 -6.00
CA VAL A 169 6.10 21.03 -6.59
C VAL A 169 7.60 21.34 -6.68
N GLN A 170 8.42 20.94 -5.70
CA GLN A 170 9.88 21.15 -5.77
C GLN A 170 10.52 20.41 -6.95
N ARG A 171 10.07 19.20 -7.28
CA ARG A 171 10.60 18.41 -8.40
C ARG A 171 10.31 19.06 -9.74
N THR A 172 9.12 19.66 -9.91
CA THR A 172 8.77 20.36 -11.16
C THR A 172 9.47 21.71 -11.29
N LEU A 173 9.69 22.42 -10.17
CA LEU A 173 10.45 23.69 -10.14
C LEU A 173 11.95 23.50 -10.40
N ALA A 174 12.51 22.33 -10.11
CA ALA A 174 13.90 22.00 -10.40
C ALA A 174 14.16 21.62 -11.87
N ALA A 175 13.12 21.57 -12.72
CA ALA A 175 13.26 21.23 -14.13
C ALA A 175 13.97 22.35 -14.91
N LYS A 176 14.81 21.96 -15.89
CA LYS A 176 15.61 22.88 -16.70
C LYS A 176 14.78 23.86 -17.53
N SER A 177 13.62 23.44 -18.02
CA SER A 177 12.69 24.27 -18.78
C SER A 177 11.25 23.83 -18.57
N LEU A 178 10.31 24.70 -18.94
CA LEU A 178 8.88 24.38 -18.90
C LEU A 178 8.53 23.15 -19.74
N SER A 179 9.15 22.99 -20.92
CA SER A 179 8.94 21.82 -21.78
C SER A 179 9.41 20.52 -21.12
N HIS A 180 10.53 20.53 -20.39
CA HIS A 180 10.98 19.36 -19.62
C HIS A 180 10.03 19.05 -18.47
N ALA A 181 9.52 20.08 -17.76
CA ALA A 181 8.55 19.89 -16.69
C ALA A 181 7.24 19.27 -17.22
N GLN A 182 6.71 19.79 -18.33
CA GLN A 182 5.50 19.27 -18.97
C GLN A 182 5.69 17.83 -19.47
N GLY A 183 6.81 17.56 -20.16
CA GLY A 183 7.17 16.21 -20.60
C GLY A 183 7.27 15.23 -19.44
N ALA A 184 7.93 15.63 -18.34
CA ALA A 184 8.04 14.81 -17.13
C ALA A 184 6.67 14.54 -16.49
N THR A 185 5.75 15.52 -16.45
CA THR A 185 4.40 15.31 -15.91
C THR A 185 3.56 14.36 -16.76
N LEU A 186 3.63 14.46 -18.09
CA LEU A 186 2.95 13.53 -19.00
C LEU A 186 3.50 12.10 -18.86
N MET A 187 4.82 11.96 -18.86
CA MET A 187 5.49 10.68 -18.64
C MET A 187 5.09 10.06 -17.30
N THR A 188 5.02 10.87 -16.24
CA THR A 188 4.58 10.43 -14.91
C THR A 188 3.14 9.91 -14.94
N GLY A 189 2.24 10.56 -15.68
CA GLY A 189 0.86 10.10 -15.87
C GLY A 189 0.79 8.71 -16.51
N ILE A 190 1.62 8.45 -17.52
CA ILE A 190 1.69 7.14 -18.19
C ILE A 190 2.28 6.07 -17.25
N ILE A 191 3.41 6.37 -16.60
CA ILE A 191 4.08 5.43 -15.68
C ILE A 191 3.16 5.07 -14.51
N LYS A 192 2.31 5.99 -14.06
CA LYS A 192 1.35 5.73 -12.96
C LYS A 192 0.27 4.71 -13.27
N GLN A 193 0.11 4.27 -14.52
CA GLN A 193 -0.77 3.16 -14.82
C GLN A 193 -0.16 1.78 -14.48
N ILE A 194 1.18 1.70 -14.38
CA ILE A 194 1.93 0.47 -14.11
C ILE A 194 1.72 -0.11 -12.70
N PRO A 195 1.63 0.67 -11.60
CA PRO A 195 1.37 0.18 -10.24
C PRO A 195 0.22 -0.82 -10.09
N ILE A 196 -0.81 -0.75 -10.94
CA ILE A 196 -1.89 -1.76 -10.96
C ILE A 196 -1.30 -3.16 -11.20
N PHE A 197 -0.37 -3.29 -12.15
CA PHE A 197 0.24 -4.56 -12.51
C PHE A 197 1.34 -4.99 -11.53
N ILE A 198 2.13 -4.06 -11.01
CA ILE A 198 3.30 -4.39 -10.18
C ILE A 198 3.02 -4.37 -8.66
N MET A 199 1.89 -3.82 -8.21
CA MET A 199 1.51 -3.78 -6.78
C MET A 199 0.18 -4.50 -6.51
N VAL A 200 -0.87 -4.20 -7.28
CA VAL A 200 -2.21 -4.77 -7.00
C VAL A 200 -2.25 -6.26 -7.36
N ILE A 201 -1.76 -6.65 -8.53
CA ILE A 201 -1.76 -8.06 -8.96
C ILE A 201 -0.96 -8.95 -8.00
N PRO A 202 0.28 -8.62 -7.57
CA PRO A 202 0.99 -9.37 -6.54
C PRO A 202 0.19 -9.54 -5.24
N GLY A 203 -0.50 -8.50 -4.78
CA GLY A 203 -1.36 -8.60 -3.60
C GLY A 203 -2.50 -9.61 -3.78
N MET A 204 -3.11 -9.62 -4.97
CA MET A 204 -4.15 -10.59 -5.32
C MET A 204 -3.61 -12.02 -5.41
N ILE A 205 -2.43 -12.21 -6.03
CA ILE A 205 -1.75 -13.51 -6.11
C ILE A 205 -1.42 -14.01 -4.70
N SER A 206 -0.86 -13.14 -3.85
CA SER A 206 -0.50 -13.49 -2.47
C SER A 206 -1.72 -13.94 -1.68
N ARG A 207 -2.86 -13.27 -1.85
CA ARG A 207 -4.14 -13.66 -1.24
C ARG A 207 -4.64 -15.03 -1.68
N VAL A 208 -4.36 -15.43 -2.93
CA VAL A 208 -4.70 -16.76 -3.48
C VAL A 208 -3.76 -17.84 -2.94
N LEU A 209 -2.46 -17.54 -2.81
CA LEU A 209 -1.45 -18.49 -2.34
C LEU A 209 -1.46 -18.69 -0.81
N TYR A 210 -1.78 -17.65 -0.04
CA TYR A 210 -1.76 -17.69 1.43
C TYR A 210 -3.12 -17.26 2.03
N PRO A 211 -4.21 -18.01 1.75
CA PRO A 211 -5.56 -17.66 2.18
C PRO A 211 -5.71 -17.65 3.72
N ASN A 212 -4.99 -18.53 4.42
CA ASN A 212 -5.05 -18.65 5.88
C ASN A 212 -4.39 -17.49 6.63
N GLU A 213 -3.44 -16.79 6.00
CA GLU A 213 -2.67 -15.72 6.65
C GLU A 213 -3.14 -14.33 6.21
N ILE A 214 -3.47 -14.17 4.92
CA ILE A 214 -3.80 -12.86 4.33
C ILE A 214 -5.31 -12.65 4.25
N GLY A 215 -6.10 -13.73 4.16
CA GLY A 215 -7.51 -13.66 3.80
C GLY A 215 -8.49 -13.27 4.90
N CYS A 216 -8.01 -12.84 6.06
CA CYS A 216 -8.90 -12.61 7.19
C CYS A 216 -9.82 -11.40 7.02
N PHE A 217 -11.09 -11.56 7.43
CA PHE A 217 -12.03 -10.45 7.56
C PHE A 217 -11.77 -9.69 8.88
N PRO A 218 -12.01 -8.37 8.96
CA PRO A 218 -11.83 -7.60 10.18
C PRO A 218 -12.58 -8.22 11.38
N GLY A 219 -11.88 -8.49 12.48
CA GLY A 219 -12.44 -9.23 13.61
C GLY A 219 -11.41 -9.77 14.60
N SER A 220 -11.88 -10.55 15.58
CA SER A 220 -11.04 -11.21 16.59
C SER A 220 -10.09 -12.26 16.01
N ASP A 221 -10.45 -12.84 14.87
CA ASP A 221 -9.68 -13.91 14.24
C ASP A 221 -8.46 -13.34 13.51
N CYS A 222 -8.61 -12.15 12.93
CA CYS A 222 -7.52 -11.41 12.29
C CYS A 222 -6.43 -11.03 13.30
N LEU A 223 -6.84 -10.70 14.52
CA LEU A 223 -5.92 -10.39 15.63
C LEU A 223 -5.06 -11.60 16.00
N LYS A 224 -5.62 -12.82 15.98
CA LYS A 224 -4.87 -14.05 16.29
C LYS A 224 -3.89 -14.44 15.18
N ILE A 225 -4.21 -14.12 13.93
CA ILE A 225 -3.42 -14.54 12.76
C ILE A 225 -2.27 -13.57 12.50
N CYS A 226 -2.53 -12.26 12.46
CA CYS A 226 -1.53 -11.27 12.07
C CYS A 226 -1.32 -10.14 13.10
N GLY A 227 -1.94 -10.23 14.28
CA GLY A 227 -1.81 -9.18 15.32
C GLY A 227 -2.56 -7.89 15.01
N HIS A 228 -3.34 -7.85 13.92
CA HIS A 228 -4.07 -6.65 13.47
C HIS A 228 -5.56 -6.92 13.35
N ARG A 229 -6.40 -6.07 13.95
CA ARG A 229 -7.87 -6.24 13.94
C ARG A 229 -8.52 -5.84 12.62
N ASN A 230 -7.88 -4.95 11.86
CA ASN A 230 -8.44 -4.30 10.67
C ASN A 230 -8.13 -5.03 9.35
N GLY A 231 -7.42 -6.17 9.39
CA GLY A 231 -7.04 -6.94 8.20
C GLY A 231 -5.53 -7.17 8.09
N CYS A 232 -5.15 -8.28 7.43
CA CYS A 232 -3.75 -8.66 7.20
C CYS A 232 -3.22 -8.24 5.82
N SER A 233 -3.95 -7.41 5.08
CA SER A 233 -3.66 -7.06 3.68
C SER A 233 -2.28 -6.41 3.47
N ASN A 234 -1.79 -5.67 4.46
CA ASN A 234 -0.47 -5.01 4.39
C ASN A 234 0.70 -6.01 4.36
N MET A 235 0.50 -7.22 4.89
CA MET A 235 1.49 -8.31 4.86
C MET A 235 1.55 -9.04 3.52
N ALA A 236 0.60 -8.80 2.61
CA ALA A 236 0.47 -9.59 1.39
C ALA A 236 1.71 -9.51 0.49
N TYR A 237 2.25 -8.31 0.29
CA TYR A 237 3.43 -8.12 -0.54
C TYR A 237 4.71 -8.65 0.14
N PRO A 238 5.03 -8.32 1.42
CA PRO A 238 6.15 -8.95 2.13
C PRO A 238 6.09 -10.48 2.12
N LYS A 239 4.93 -11.08 2.40
CA LYS A 239 4.78 -12.54 2.48
C LYS A 239 5.11 -13.23 1.15
N LEU A 240 4.62 -12.67 0.04
CA LEU A 240 4.88 -13.18 -1.30
C LEU A 240 6.39 -13.18 -1.61
N VAL A 241 7.07 -12.13 -1.19
CA VAL A 241 8.50 -11.92 -1.42
C VAL A 241 9.34 -12.91 -0.63
N ILE A 242 9.05 -13.03 0.67
CA ILE A 242 9.81 -13.89 1.58
C ILE A 242 9.62 -15.35 1.19
N ASP A 243 8.41 -15.79 0.87
CA ASP A 243 8.20 -17.22 0.65
C ASP A 243 8.60 -17.69 -0.76
N LEU A 244 8.44 -16.86 -1.80
CA LEU A 244 8.72 -17.26 -3.18
C LEU A 244 10.15 -16.97 -3.62
N MET A 245 10.82 -15.95 -3.09
CA MET A 245 12.19 -15.65 -3.50
C MET A 245 13.18 -16.64 -2.88
N PRO A 246 14.30 -16.99 -3.53
CA PRO A 246 15.38 -17.72 -2.89
C PRO A 246 16.18 -16.82 -1.92
N SER A 247 16.94 -17.43 -1.02
CA SER A 247 17.61 -16.80 0.12
C SER A 247 18.47 -15.56 -0.22
N GLY A 248 19.11 -15.51 -1.40
CA GLY A 248 19.87 -14.31 -1.83
C GLY A 248 19.00 -13.16 -2.37
N LEU A 249 17.90 -13.47 -3.07
CA LEU A 249 16.98 -12.46 -3.63
C LEU A 249 16.10 -11.85 -2.53
N ARG A 250 15.81 -12.61 -1.46
CA ARG A 250 15.11 -12.11 -0.25
C ARG A 250 15.88 -10.94 0.37
N GLY A 251 17.12 -11.16 0.80
CA GLY A 251 17.94 -10.12 1.46
C GLY A 251 18.19 -8.90 0.58
N LEU A 252 18.34 -9.12 -0.73
CA LEU A 252 18.44 -8.03 -1.71
C LEU A 252 17.18 -7.16 -1.70
N MET A 253 16.00 -7.76 -1.84
CA MET A 253 14.75 -7.03 -1.84
C MET A 253 14.59 -6.14 -0.60
N LEU A 254 14.90 -6.70 0.56
CA LEU A 254 14.65 -6.05 1.84
C LEU A 254 15.55 -4.81 2.03
N THR A 255 16.76 -4.83 1.50
CA THR A 255 17.66 -3.68 1.50
C THR A 255 17.20 -2.55 0.57
N VAL A 256 16.61 -2.90 -0.57
CA VAL A 256 16.07 -1.89 -1.49
C VAL A 256 14.91 -1.15 -0.87
N MET A 257 14.05 -1.89 -0.15
CA MET A 257 12.88 -1.29 0.48
C MET A 257 13.31 -0.33 1.58
N LEU A 258 14.31 -0.72 2.38
CA LEU A 258 14.97 0.17 3.32
C LEU A 258 15.54 1.43 2.67
N ALA A 259 16.26 1.28 1.56
CA ALA A 259 16.81 2.40 0.84
C ALA A 259 15.74 3.33 0.26
N ALA A 260 14.66 2.76 -0.30
CA ALA A 260 13.52 3.52 -0.79
C ALA A 260 12.87 4.32 0.34
N LEU A 261 12.70 3.72 1.52
CA LEU A 261 12.17 4.39 2.71
C LEU A 261 13.07 5.52 3.20
N ILE A 262 14.39 5.31 3.25
CA ILE A 262 15.34 6.37 3.62
C ILE A 262 15.32 7.50 2.59
N SER A 263 15.23 7.18 1.29
CA SER A 263 15.10 8.16 0.22
C SER A 263 13.82 9.00 0.36
N ASP A 264 12.68 8.36 0.63
CA ASP A 264 11.41 9.03 0.83
C ASP A 264 11.41 9.89 2.09
N LEU A 265 11.94 9.39 3.21
CA LEU A 265 12.10 10.15 4.45
C LEU A 265 13.02 11.36 4.24
N THR A 266 14.12 11.21 3.53
CA THR A 266 15.03 12.32 3.19
C THR A 266 14.31 13.38 2.35
N SER A 267 13.49 12.97 1.39
CA SER A 267 12.66 13.90 0.60
C SER A 267 11.63 14.63 1.48
N ILE A 268 10.97 13.92 2.40
CA ILE A 268 10.01 14.53 3.34
C ILE A 268 10.70 15.55 4.24
N PHE A 269 11.84 15.18 4.83
CA PHE A 269 12.60 16.08 5.71
C PHE A 269 13.12 17.30 4.97
N ASN A 270 13.63 17.16 3.75
CA ASN A 270 14.08 18.29 2.95
C ASN A 270 12.94 19.27 2.61
N SER A 271 11.77 18.73 2.23
CA SER A 271 10.60 19.56 1.97
C SER A 271 10.05 20.22 3.24
N ALA A 272 10.03 19.50 4.38
CA ALA A 272 9.65 20.04 5.68
C ALA A 272 10.61 21.15 6.14
N SER A 273 11.91 20.94 5.98
CA SER A 273 12.96 21.91 6.28
C SER A 273 12.83 23.16 5.42
N THR A 274 12.60 23.01 4.11
CA THR A 274 12.35 24.16 3.22
C THR A 274 11.12 24.94 3.66
N LEU A 275 10.03 24.22 3.98
CA LEU A 275 8.79 24.82 4.44
C LEU A 275 8.99 25.57 5.76
N PHE A 276 9.74 25.00 6.70
CA PHE A 276 10.05 25.65 7.97
C PHE A 276 10.99 26.85 7.80
N THR A 277 12.11 26.70 7.10
CA THR A 277 13.11 27.76 6.95
C THR A 277 12.60 28.95 6.16
N VAL A 278 11.93 28.71 5.02
CA VAL A 278 11.48 29.78 4.12
C VAL A 278 10.14 30.35 4.56
N ASP A 279 9.17 29.52 4.94
CA ASP A 279 7.82 30.01 5.18
C ASP A 279 7.59 30.47 6.62
N ILE A 280 8.39 29.99 7.59
CA ILE A 280 8.29 30.30 9.03
C ILE A 280 9.52 31.10 9.51
N TYR A 281 10.72 30.53 9.41
CA TYR A 281 11.91 31.08 10.05
C TYR A 281 12.35 32.44 9.48
N GLN A 282 12.40 32.60 8.15
CA GLN A 282 12.71 33.89 7.51
C GLN A 282 11.75 35.02 7.91
N LYS A 283 10.52 34.68 8.31
CA LYS A 283 9.54 35.68 8.74
C LYS A 283 9.73 36.09 10.18
N TRP A 284 10.08 35.13 11.03
CA TRP A 284 10.41 35.43 12.41
C TRP A 284 11.73 36.21 12.52
N ARG A 285 12.74 35.83 11.72
CA ARG A 285 14.03 36.50 11.64
C ARG A 285 14.24 37.19 10.29
N ARG A 286 13.88 38.48 10.24
CA ARG A 286 13.90 39.32 9.02
C ARG A 286 15.24 39.41 8.28
N ASN A 287 16.37 39.26 8.97
CA ASN A 287 17.73 39.35 8.39
C ASN A 287 18.50 38.03 8.53
N ALA A 288 17.86 36.88 8.29
CA ALA A 288 18.56 35.60 8.30
C ALA A 288 19.53 35.50 7.10
N GLN A 289 20.80 35.21 7.37
CA GLN A 289 21.78 34.96 6.32
C GLN A 289 21.57 33.56 5.70
N ASN A 290 22.01 33.35 4.45
CA ASN A 290 21.87 32.04 3.78
C ASN A 290 22.52 30.89 4.56
N ILE A 291 23.64 31.16 5.24
CA ILE A 291 24.33 30.19 6.10
C ILE A 291 23.44 29.82 7.29
N GLU A 292 22.79 30.81 7.89
CA GLU A 292 21.90 30.61 9.02
C GLU A 292 20.67 29.77 8.63
N LEU A 293 20.10 30.02 7.45
CA LEU A 293 18.99 29.24 6.90
C LEU A 293 19.40 27.80 6.62
N MET A 294 20.62 27.58 6.14
CA MET A 294 21.15 26.23 5.93
C MET A 294 21.37 25.49 7.25
N ILE A 295 21.83 26.18 8.31
CA ILE A 295 22.02 25.59 9.64
C ILE A 295 20.69 25.22 10.26
N VAL A 296 19.70 26.11 10.20
CA VAL A 296 18.36 25.89 10.78
C VAL A 296 17.56 24.85 9.99
N GLY A 297 17.87 24.68 8.71
CA GLY A 297 17.25 23.66 7.87
C GLY A 297 17.84 22.26 8.01
N ARG A 298 19.00 22.09 8.66
CA ARG A 298 19.59 20.77 8.96
C ARG A 298 19.01 20.22 10.24
#